data_AF-A0A7W1T324-F1
#
_entry.id   AF-A0A7W1T324-F1
#
_cell.length_a   1.000
_cell.length_b   1.000
_cell.length_c   1.000
_cell.angle_alpha   90.00
_cell.angle_beta   90.00
_cell.angle_gamma   90.00
#
_symmetry.space_group_name_H-M   'P 1'
#
loop_
_entity.id
_entity.type
_entity.pdbx_description
1 polymer ?
#
loop_
_entity_poly.entity_id
_entity_poly.type
_entity_poly.pdbx_seq_one_letter_code
_entity_poly.pdbx_strand_id
1 'polypeptide(L)'
;MATTPETIAGTGAGQDLDAAAHERERVFHNFRSWGYLEADLDPLGFFHPEPHPDLAVDSEFAREARNIYCETVGAEFMHIADPERRRWIQERMESPQGSVDQNAVLDQLIRAELFEQVLQQRYLGSKRFSLEGMTSFIPLVDEMLETAGQKGAVELVMGMSHRGRLTVLVQVAKRDPKEIFAGFEDVDPRSVLGSGDVKYHLGATGEYVTRSGAKIHIHLVSNPSHLEAVDPVTEGRTRAKQDRAGADGKSKYLPLLVHGDAAFAGQGITAETINYADLRGYTVGGTIHVIVNNLMGFTTVVGDLHSSRFSAQIARRQGIPIFHVNSEDVDAVVRVARIAVDYRYRFGSDVVVDLIGYRRHGHSEVDDPTITQPLRYRAIKDHPPLWEIYAEDIGAKDVQERVKAIREELETAQKAAGSLTKKPVLRELPGYWDGYKGGRYQP
;
A
#
# COMPACT_ATOMS: atom_id res chain seq x y z
N MET A 1 -57.13 47.72 -35.43
CA MET A 1 -56.37 47.65 -34.16
C MET A 1 -55.48 46.43 -34.25
N ALA A 2 -54.19 46.65 -34.42
CA ALA A 2 -53.17 45.60 -34.46
C ALA A 2 -52.77 45.27 -33.03
N THR A 3 -52.87 44.01 -32.63
CA THR A 3 -52.34 43.48 -31.37
C THR A 3 -51.05 42.73 -31.68
N THR A 4 -49.93 43.31 -31.25
CA THR A 4 -48.60 42.70 -31.19
C THR A 4 -48.62 41.50 -30.23
N PRO A 5 -47.87 40.41 -30.51
CA PRO A 5 -47.63 39.37 -29.51
C PRO A 5 -46.54 39.84 -28.55
N GLU A 6 -46.83 39.82 -27.24
CA GLU A 6 -45.82 39.94 -26.19
C GLU A 6 -44.91 38.71 -26.23
N THR A 7 -43.63 38.95 -26.51
CA THR A 7 -42.56 37.99 -26.31
C THR A 7 -42.37 37.78 -24.81
N ILE A 8 -42.74 36.60 -24.30
CA ILE A 8 -42.40 36.19 -22.95
C ILE A 8 -40.87 36.00 -22.90
N ALA A 9 -40.17 36.97 -22.32
CA ALA A 9 -38.76 36.86 -21.97
C ALA A 9 -38.62 35.88 -20.79
N GLY A 10 -38.50 34.58 -21.12
CA GLY A 10 -38.21 33.52 -20.16
C GLY A 10 -36.70 33.25 -20.06
N THR A 11 -36.16 33.53 -18.87
CA THR A 11 -35.06 32.82 -18.17
C THR A 11 -33.63 32.83 -18.75
N GLY A 12 -32.87 33.91 -18.51
CA GLY A 12 -31.39 33.91 -18.65
C GLY A 12 -30.68 33.09 -17.57
N ALA A 13 -31.20 33.07 -16.33
CA ALA A 13 -30.58 32.35 -15.21
C ALA A 13 -30.51 30.81 -15.38
N GLY A 14 -31.42 30.21 -16.15
CA GLY A 14 -31.40 28.76 -16.43
C GLY A 14 -30.40 28.35 -17.51
N GLN A 15 -30.13 29.23 -18.47
CA GLN A 15 -29.14 28.99 -19.54
C GLN A 15 -27.71 29.19 -19.02
N ASP A 16 -27.49 30.16 -18.15
CA ASP A 16 -26.19 30.43 -17.52
C ASP A 16 -25.75 29.28 -16.58
N LEU A 17 -26.70 28.67 -15.85
CA LEU A 17 -26.43 27.51 -14.99
C LEU A 17 -26.06 26.26 -15.81
N ASP A 18 -26.72 26.04 -16.95
CA ASP A 18 -26.41 24.91 -17.85
C ASP A 18 -25.05 25.10 -18.54
N ALA A 19 -24.72 26.32 -18.92
CA ALA A 19 -23.41 26.67 -19.48
C ALA A 19 -22.26 26.46 -18.46
N ALA A 20 -22.45 26.91 -17.21
CA ALA A 20 -21.45 26.73 -16.14
C ALA A 20 -21.27 25.25 -15.76
N ALA A 21 -22.36 24.47 -15.70
CA ALA A 21 -22.29 23.03 -15.44
C ALA A 21 -21.56 22.29 -16.58
N HIS A 22 -21.83 22.66 -17.83
CA HIS A 22 -21.16 22.10 -18.99
C HIS A 22 -19.66 22.45 -19.01
N GLU A 23 -19.31 23.69 -18.67
CA GLU A 23 -17.92 24.11 -18.55
C GLU A 23 -17.18 23.35 -17.43
N ARG A 24 -17.81 23.21 -16.25
CA ARG A 24 -17.25 22.41 -15.15
C ARG A 24 -16.98 20.99 -15.59
N GLU A 25 -17.95 20.32 -16.22
CA GLU A 25 -17.78 18.94 -16.67
C GLU A 25 -16.67 18.81 -17.71
N ARG A 26 -16.60 19.74 -18.69
CA ARG A 26 -15.51 19.76 -19.68
C ARG A 26 -14.14 19.90 -19.03
N VAL A 27 -13.99 20.82 -18.07
CA VAL A 27 -12.73 21.02 -17.34
C VAL A 27 -12.39 19.78 -16.51
N PHE A 28 -13.32 19.30 -15.67
CA PHE A 28 -13.12 18.13 -14.83
C PHE A 28 -12.79 16.88 -15.65
N HIS A 29 -13.40 16.71 -16.83
CA HIS A 29 -13.09 15.60 -17.72
C HIS A 29 -11.60 15.52 -18.08
N ASN A 30 -10.96 16.66 -18.35
CA ASN A 30 -9.53 16.71 -18.65
C ASN A 30 -8.68 16.30 -17.44
N PHE A 31 -8.99 16.85 -16.25
CA PHE A 31 -8.28 16.51 -15.01
C PHE A 31 -8.48 15.06 -14.58
N ARG A 32 -9.69 14.50 -14.72
CA ARG A 32 -9.97 13.08 -14.50
C ARG A 32 -9.15 12.18 -15.44
N SER A 33 -8.88 12.65 -16.66
CA SER A 33 -8.19 11.87 -17.70
C SER A 33 -6.67 11.99 -17.61
N TRP A 34 -6.15 13.14 -17.20
CA TRP A 34 -4.73 13.46 -17.31
C TRP A 34 -4.09 14.03 -16.04
N GLY A 35 -4.88 14.37 -15.01
CA GLY A 35 -4.39 15.05 -13.81
C GLY A 35 -3.27 14.31 -13.10
N TYR A 36 -3.31 12.97 -13.13
CA TYR A 36 -2.26 12.10 -12.59
C TYR A 36 -0.87 12.34 -13.19
N LEU A 37 -0.77 12.91 -14.40
CA LEU A 37 0.51 13.30 -15.01
C LEU A 37 1.14 14.49 -14.29
N GLU A 38 0.31 15.42 -13.82
CA GLU A 38 0.72 16.64 -13.13
C GLU A 38 0.70 16.52 -11.60
N ALA A 39 0.42 15.33 -11.05
CA ALA A 39 0.39 15.08 -9.61
C ALA A 39 1.78 15.17 -8.95
N ASP A 40 1.84 15.77 -7.76
CA ASP A 40 3.04 15.92 -6.94
C ASP A 40 3.30 14.68 -6.07
N LEU A 41 3.84 13.65 -6.71
CA LEU A 41 3.89 12.30 -6.16
C LEU A 41 5.22 11.93 -5.49
N ASP A 42 6.32 12.62 -5.80
CA ASP A 42 7.65 12.28 -5.26
C ASP A 42 8.09 13.28 -4.18
N PRO A 43 8.14 12.85 -2.90
CA PRO A 43 8.51 13.74 -1.80
C PRO A 43 9.93 14.32 -1.92
N LEU A 44 10.80 13.69 -2.70
CA LEU A 44 12.16 14.18 -2.93
C LEU A 44 12.31 15.02 -4.21
N GLY A 45 11.25 15.12 -5.01
CA GLY A 45 11.22 15.93 -6.23
C GLY A 45 12.14 15.45 -7.36
N PHE A 46 12.49 14.16 -7.44
CA PHE A 46 13.27 13.58 -8.55
C PHE A 46 12.39 13.03 -9.69
N PHE A 47 11.15 12.68 -9.40
CA PHE A 47 10.15 12.26 -10.38
C PHE A 47 9.15 13.40 -10.59
N HIS A 48 9.40 14.19 -11.64
CA HIS A 48 8.69 15.43 -11.87
C HIS A 48 7.31 15.23 -12.50
N PRO A 49 6.32 16.07 -12.14
CA PRO A 49 5.10 16.26 -12.90
C PRO A 49 5.37 16.49 -14.39
N GLU A 50 4.52 15.93 -15.25
CA GLU A 50 4.59 16.09 -16.71
C GLU A 50 3.42 16.96 -17.18
N PRO A 51 3.68 18.22 -17.56
CA PRO A 51 2.64 19.15 -17.99
C PRO A 51 1.86 18.61 -19.19
N HIS A 52 0.53 18.73 -19.13
CA HIS A 52 -0.36 18.30 -20.20
C HIS A 52 -1.13 19.51 -20.78
N PRO A 53 -1.13 19.72 -22.11
CA PRO A 53 -1.77 20.88 -22.74
C PRO A 53 -3.24 21.08 -22.35
N ASP A 54 -3.99 19.99 -22.22
CA ASP A 54 -5.42 20.04 -21.84
C ASP A 54 -5.69 20.47 -20.40
N LEU A 55 -4.65 20.54 -19.55
CA LEU A 55 -4.69 21.00 -18.16
C LEU A 55 -4.19 22.45 -18.02
N ALA A 56 -3.65 23.04 -19.08
CA ALA A 56 -3.15 24.42 -19.12
C ALA A 56 -4.28 25.46 -19.22
N VAL A 57 -5.32 25.29 -18.39
CA VAL A 57 -6.45 26.22 -18.29
C VAL A 57 -6.46 26.83 -16.88
N ASP A 58 -6.72 28.14 -16.79
CA ASP A 58 -6.86 28.84 -15.52
C ASP A 58 -8.32 29.30 -15.36
N SER A 59 -9.05 28.58 -14.52
CA SER A 59 -10.42 28.86 -14.13
C SER A 59 -10.65 28.40 -12.69
N GLU A 60 -11.77 28.81 -12.08
CA GLU A 60 -12.14 28.32 -10.75
C GLU A 60 -12.29 26.79 -10.73
N PHE A 61 -12.97 26.22 -11.73
CA PHE A 61 -13.11 24.77 -11.88
C PHE A 61 -11.78 24.06 -12.09
N ALA A 62 -10.83 24.70 -12.79
CA ALA A 62 -9.51 24.12 -13.01
C ALA A 62 -8.69 24.08 -11.73
N ARG A 63 -8.80 25.13 -10.88
CA ARG A 63 -8.16 25.12 -9.56
C ARG A 63 -8.77 24.07 -8.65
N GLU A 64 -10.11 23.95 -8.62
CA GLU A 64 -10.81 22.90 -7.88
C GLU A 64 -10.36 21.50 -8.34
N ALA A 65 -10.39 21.23 -9.64
CA ALA A 65 -10.00 19.94 -10.20
C ALA A 65 -8.50 19.64 -10.00
N ARG A 66 -7.63 20.65 -10.05
CA ARG A 66 -6.19 20.52 -9.78
C ARG A 66 -5.95 20.08 -8.34
N ASN A 67 -6.66 20.66 -7.37
CA ASN A 67 -6.55 20.26 -5.97
C ASN A 67 -6.96 18.79 -5.74
N ILE A 68 -7.85 18.26 -6.58
CA ILE A 68 -8.34 16.88 -6.44
C ILE A 68 -7.44 15.86 -7.17
N TYR A 69 -6.93 16.22 -8.35
CA TYR A 69 -6.28 15.26 -9.27
C TYR A 69 -4.79 15.49 -9.52
N CYS A 70 -4.22 16.61 -9.04
CA CYS A 70 -2.83 17.02 -9.31
C CYS A 70 -2.04 17.37 -8.04
N GLU A 71 -2.59 17.21 -6.84
CA GLU A 71 -1.81 17.34 -5.61
C GLU A 71 -1.06 16.03 -5.32
N THR A 72 -1.07 15.57 -4.07
CA THR A 72 -0.36 14.39 -3.57
C THR A 72 -1.01 13.07 -3.99
N VAL A 73 -2.12 13.12 -4.74
CA VAL A 73 -2.83 11.96 -5.29
C VAL A 73 -3.07 12.14 -6.77
N GLY A 74 -2.66 11.16 -7.56
CA GLY A 74 -2.99 11.01 -8.97
C GLY A 74 -3.83 9.76 -9.21
N ALA A 75 -4.91 9.86 -9.97
CA ALA A 75 -5.80 8.73 -10.25
C ALA A 75 -5.86 8.40 -11.75
N GLU A 76 -5.55 7.16 -12.10
CA GLU A 76 -5.77 6.62 -13.44
C GLU A 76 -6.99 5.70 -13.40
N PHE A 77 -8.11 6.13 -13.97
CA PHE A 77 -9.34 5.33 -14.01
C PHE A 77 -10.21 5.57 -15.24
N MET A 78 -9.91 6.59 -16.04
CA MET A 78 -10.72 6.91 -17.23
C MET A 78 -10.58 5.88 -18.35
N HIS A 79 -9.54 5.01 -18.32
CA HIS A 79 -9.39 3.85 -19.20
C HIS A 79 -10.38 2.71 -18.93
N ILE A 80 -11.08 2.74 -17.78
CA ILE A 80 -12.07 1.74 -17.41
C ILE A 80 -13.32 1.91 -18.30
N ALA A 81 -13.66 0.87 -19.07
CA ALA A 81 -14.80 0.93 -20.00
C ALA A 81 -16.16 1.14 -19.28
N ASP A 82 -16.32 0.54 -18.10
CA ASP A 82 -17.53 0.62 -17.30
C ASP A 82 -17.79 2.05 -16.76
N PRO A 83 -18.87 2.71 -17.18
CA PRO A 83 -19.19 4.06 -16.73
C PRO A 83 -19.66 4.13 -15.28
N GLU A 84 -20.25 3.07 -14.70
CA GLU A 84 -20.63 3.03 -13.28
C GLU A 84 -19.38 3.07 -12.41
N ARG A 85 -18.37 2.25 -12.75
CA ARG A 85 -17.08 2.24 -12.03
C ARG A 85 -16.39 3.59 -12.09
N ARG A 86 -16.36 4.24 -13.26
CA ARG A 86 -15.76 5.57 -13.42
C ARG A 86 -16.50 6.63 -12.60
N ARG A 87 -17.83 6.68 -12.66
CA ARG A 87 -18.63 7.62 -11.85
C ARG A 87 -18.44 7.40 -10.37
N TRP A 88 -18.38 6.14 -9.93
CA TRP A 88 -18.13 5.82 -8.53
C TRP A 88 -16.78 6.37 -8.05
N ILE A 89 -15.71 6.24 -8.85
CA ILE A 89 -14.40 6.79 -8.50
C ILE A 89 -14.44 8.33 -8.47
N GLN A 90 -15.09 8.95 -9.46
CA GLN A 90 -15.29 10.42 -9.50
C GLN A 90 -15.96 10.91 -8.22
N GLU A 91 -17.08 10.29 -7.84
CA GLU A 91 -17.81 10.63 -6.62
C GLU A 91 -16.93 10.49 -5.37
N ARG A 92 -16.10 9.44 -5.27
CA ARG A 92 -15.21 9.27 -4.10
C ARG A 92 -14.04 10.25 -4.06
N MET A 93 -13.48 10.63 -5.20
CA MET A 93 -12.38 11.59 -5.29
C MET A 93 -12.86 13.03 -5.07
N GLU A 94 -14.03 13.38 -5.63
CA GLU A 94 -14.55 14.75 -5.63
C GLU A 94 -15.41 15.08 -4.40
N SER A 95 -15.78 14.09 -3.58
CA SER A 95 -16.50 14.32 -2.34
C SER A 95 -15.60 14.80 -1.21
N PRO A 96 -16.14 15.54 -0.22
CA PRO A 96 -15.42 15.85 1.01
C PRO A 96 -14.86 14.58 1.65
N GLN A 97 -13.59 14.65 2.02
CA GLN A 97 -12.86 13.50 2.52
C GLN A 97 -13.20 13.22 3.99
N GLY A 98 -13.29 11.94 4.36
CA GLY A 98 -13.53 11.54 5.74
C GLY A 98 -12.34 11.86 6.66
N SER A 99 -12.61 12.07 7.95
CA SER A 99 -11.57 12.35 8.94
C SER A 99 -10.56 11.21 9.07
N VAL A 100 -9.30 11.56 9.34
CA VAL A 100 -8.22 10.62 9.67
C VAL A 100 -7.93 10.73 11.17
N ASP A 101 -7.76 9.59 11.84
CA ASP A 101 -7.28 9.59 13.24
C ASP A 101 -5.77 9.80 13.24
N GLN A 102 -5.37 11.06 13.13
CA GLN A 102 -3.97 11.46 12.99
C GLN A 102 -3.10 11.04 14.19
N ASN A 103 -3.68 10.89 15.38
CA ASN A 103 -2.93 10.43 16.56
C ASN A 103 -2.60 8.93 16.49
N ALA A 104 -3.57 8.11 16.06
CA ALA A 104 -3.34 6.69 15.84
C ALA A 104 -2.34 6.45 14.71
N VAL A 105 -2.45 7.21 13.62
CA VAL A 105 -1.51 7.18 12.49
C VAL A 105 -0.09 7.55 12.95
N LEU A 106 0.06 8.63 13.73
CA LEU A 106 1.36 9.02 14.25
C LEU A 106 2.00 7.94 15.12
N ASP A 107 1.22 7.27 16.01
CA ASP A 107 1.73 6.16 16.82
C ASP A 107 2.26 5.00 15.95
N GLN A 108 1.54 4.66 14.87
CA GLN A 108 1.97 3.63 13.92
C GLN A 108 3.27 4.00 13.21
N LEU A 109 3.40 5.25 12.75
CA LEU A 109 4.62 5.73 12.10
C LEU A 109 5.82 5.69 13.06
N ILE A 110 5.64 6.16 14.30
CA ILE A 110 6.70 6.12 15.33
C ILE A 110 7.11 4.67 15.60
N ARG A 111 6.14 3.76 15.80
CA ARG A 111 6.43 2.34 16.06
C ARG A 111 7.16 1.67 14.90
N ALA A 112 6.76 1.94 13.67
CA ALA A 112 7.40 1.41 12.47
C ALA A 112 8.85 1.89 12.35
N GLU A 113 9.07 3.21 12.44
CA GLU A 113 10.40 3.81 12.31
C GLU A 113 11.34 3.37 13.44
N LEU A 114 10.88 3.41 14.69
CA LEU A 114 11.71 3.05 15.84
C LEU A 114 12.09 1.58 15.84
N PHE A 115 11.20 0.68 15.37
CA PHE A 115 11.53 -0.73 15.22
C PHE A 115 12.70 -0.94 14.25
N GLU A 116 12.65 -0.27 13.10
CA GLU A 116 13.71 -0.32 12.08
C GLU A 116 15.02 0.29 12.62
N GLN A 117 14.96 1.40 13.37
CA GLN A 117 16.14 2.01 14.00
C GLN A 117 16.77 1.11 15.07
N VAL A 118 15.97 0.40 15.89
CA VAL A 118 16.49 -0.56 16.87
C VAL A 118 17.21 -1.70 16.17
N LEU A 119 16.66 -2.24 15.07
CA LEU A 119 17.34 -3.24 14.26
C LEU A 119 18.67 -2.72 13.72
N GLN A 120 18.68 -1.51 13.17
CA GLN A 120 19.88 -0.88 12.63
C GLN A 120 20.97 -0.70 13.68
N GLN A 121 20.60 -0.25 14.88
CA GLN A 121 21.54 0.02 15.97
C GLN A 121 22.13 -1.26 16.57
N ARG A 122 21.33 -2.33 16.69
CA ARG A 122 21.72 -3.55 17.40
C ARG A 122 22.34 -4.61 16.49
N TYR A 123 21.94 -4.68 15.23
CA TYR A 123 22.34 -5.75 14.31
C TYR A 123 23.05 -5.19 13.07
N LEU A 124 24.10 -4.38 13.32
CA LEU A 124 24.94 -3.81 12.28
C LEU A 124 25.44 -4.88 11.31
N GLY A 125 25.36 -4.60 10.00
CA GLY A 125 25.77 -5.53 8.96
C GLY A 125 24.73 -6.59 8.58
N SER A 126 23.58 -6.62 9.24
CA SER A 126 22.50 -7.55 8.88
C SER A 126 21.58 -6.98 7.80
N LYS A 127 21.29 -7.80 6.78
CA LYS A 127 20.28 -7.47 5.77
C LYS A 127 18.87 -7.64 6.34
N ARG A 128 18.11 -6.55 6.36
CA ARG A 128 16.71 -6.51 6.83
C ARG A 128 15.75 -5.93 5.79
N PHE A 129 16.27 -5.19 4.80
CA PHE A 129 15.48 -4.54 3.76
C PHE A 129 14.44 -3.57 4.32
N SER A 130 14.95 -2.57 5.04
CA SER A 130 14.21 -1.54 5.76
C SER A 130 13.03 -0.95 4.99
N LEU A 131 11.94 -0.66 5.72
CA LEU A 131 10.81 0.14 5.26
C LEU A 131 11.04 1.66 5.37
N GLU A 132 12.13 2.12 5.99
CA GLU A 132 12.41 3.55 6.19
C GLU A 132 12.37 4.32 4.87
N GLY A 133 11.57 5.39 4.84
CA GLY A 133 11.20 6.16 3.63
C GLY A 133 9.86 5.74 2.99
N MET A 134 9.27 4.63 3.43
CA MET A 134 7.98 4.09 2.99
C MET A 134 7.09 3.69 4.18
N THR A 135 7.30 4.26 5.37
CA THR A 135 6.64 3.80 6.61
C THR A 135 5.14 4.09 6.65
N SER A 136 4.62 4.98 5.80
CA SER A 136 3.18 5.16 5.56
C SER A 136 2.48 3.93 4.98
N PHE A 137 3.23 2.93 4.52
CA PHE A 137 2.68 1.62 4.19
C PHE A 137 1.94 0.97 5.39
N ILE A 138 2.38 1.22 6.62
CA ILE A 138 1.73 0.67 7.81
C ILE A 138 0.33 1.27 8.04
N PRO A 139 0.15 2.61 8.12
CA PRO A 139 -1.20 3.20 8.21
C PRO A 139 -2.07 2.89 6.97
N LEU A 140 -1.49 2.72 5.78
CA LEU A 140 -2.22 2.25 4.61
C LEU A 140 -2.86 0.87 4.86
N VAL A 141 -2.09 -0.11 5.31
CA VAL A 141 -2.60 -1.48 5.56
C VAL A 141 -3.54 -1.52 6.76
N ASP A 142 -3.28 -0.73 7.81
CA ASP A 142 -4.19 -0.59 8.95
C ASP A 142 -5.57 -0.10 8.50
N GLU A 143 -5.64 0.96 7.69
CA GLU A 143 -6.91 1.47 7.20
C GLU A 143 -7.59 0.48 6.25
N MET A 144 -6.82 -0.28 5.47
CA MET A 144 -7.38 -1.36 4.65
C MET A 144 -8.05 -2.43 5.52
N LEU A 145 -7.40 -2.83 6.62
CA LEU A 145 -7.92 -3.80 7.58
C LEU A 145 -9.15 -3.26 8.32
N GLU A 146 -9.12 -2.01 8.78
CA GLU A 146 -10.27 -1.33 9.39
C GLU A 146 -11.48 -1.37 8.44
N THR A 147 -11.30 -0.89 7.21
CA THR A 147 -12.37 -0.81 6.21
C THR A 147 -12.88 -2.21 5.86
N ALA A 148 -11.97 -3.18 5.66
CA ALA A 148 -12.36 -4.55 5.32
C ALA A 148 -13.08 -5.26 6.48
N GLY A 149 -12.66 -5.03 7.73
CA GLY A 149 -13.31 -5.54 8.93
C GLY A 149 -14.77 -5.08 9.04
N GLN A 150 -15.03 -3.81 8.73
CA GLN A 150 -16.40 -3.26 8.66
C GLN A 150 -17.24 -3.90 7.54
N LYS A 151 -16.61 -4.47 6.50
CA LYS A 151 -17.27 -5.23 5.43
C LYS A 151 -17.38 -6.73 5.73
N GLY A 152 -16.93 -7.18 6.91
CA GLY A 152 -17.02 -8.57 7.34
C GLY A 152 -15.83 -9.45 6.94
N ALA A 153 -14.67 -8.86 6.63
CA ALA A 153 -13.44 -9.61 6.47
C ALA A 153 -13.08 -10.35 7.77
N VAL A 154 -12.67 -11.60 7.65
CA VAL A 154 -12.20 -12.42 8.78
C VAL A 154 -10.73 -12.81 8.64
N GLU A 155 -10.17 -12.76 7.43
CA GLU A 155 -8.76 -13.03 7.20
C GLU A 155 -8.19 -12.21 6.04
N LEU A 156 -7.01 -11.62 6.27
CA LEU A 156 -6.13 -11.08 5.24
C LEU A 156 -5.13 -12.15 4.82
N VAL A 157 -5.12 -12.49 3.53
CA VAL A 157 -4.10 -13.36 2.94
C VAL A 157 -3.12 -12.47 2.18
N MET A 158 -1.91 -12.30 2.74
CA MET A 158 -0.94 -11.33 2.24
C MET A 158 0.25 -12.03 1.57
N GLY A 159 0.53 -11.65 0.32
CA GLY A 159 1.78 -11.94 -0.37
C GLY A 159 2.62 -10.67 -0.41
N MET A 160 3.91 -10.75 -0.06
CA MET A 160 4.82 -9.61 -0.17
C MET A 160 6.25 -10.03 -0.42
N SER A 161 7.03 -9.10 -0.98
CA SER A 161 8.48 -9.21 -1.12
C SER A 161 9.24 -8.96 0.21
N HIS A 162 10.51 -8.54 0.12
CA HIS A 162 11.38 -8.31 1.28
C HIS A 162 11.17 -6.94 1.95
N ARG A 163 10.74 -5.91 1.19
CA ARG A 163 10.75 -4.51 1.64
C ARG A 163 9.81 -4.31 2.84
N GLY A 164 10.38 -3.96 3.99
CA GLY A 164 9.64 -3.72 5.23
C GLY A 164 8.94 -4.95 5.83
N ARG A 165 9.27 -6.15 5.37
CA ARG A 165 8.58 -7.38 5.81
C ARG A 165 8.65 -7.61 7.32
N LEU A 166 9.78 -7.28 7.94
CA LEU A 166 9.93 -7.43 9.39
C LEU A 166 9.01 -6.47 10.15
N THR A 167 8.85 -5.26 9.64
CA THR A 167 7.90 -4.27 10.18
C THR A 167 6.46 -4.73 10.00
N VAL A 168 6.12 -5.37 8.88
CA VAL A 168 4.79 -6.02 8.69
C VAL A 168 4.55 -7.14 9.69
N LEU A 169 5.55 -7.98 9.97
CA LEU A 169 5.42 -9.06 10.96
C LEU A 169 4.99 -8.51 12.33
N VAL A 170 5.59 -7.39 12.75
CA VAL A 170 5.29 -6.76 14.05
C VAL A 170 4.00 -5.96 14.00
N GLN A 171 3.88 -5.04 13.04
CA GLN A 171 2.81 -4.03 13.05
C GLN A 171 1.49 -4.56 12.48
N VAL A 172 1.54 -5.47 11.51
CA VAL A 172 0.35 -6.03 10.83
C VAL A 172 0.05 -7.43 11.34
N ALA A 173 0.99 -8.37 11.26
CA ALA A 173 0.75 -9.72 11.77
C ALA A 173 0.75 -9.82 13.31
N LYS A 174 1.00 -8.70 14.02
CA LYS A 174 1.00 -8.60 15.48
C LYS A 174 1.88 -9.65 16.17
N ARG A 175 2.99 -10.04 15.53
CA ARG A 175 4.03 -10.86 16.19
C ARG A 175 4.74 -10.02 17.24
N ASP A 176 5.09 -10.65 18.35
CA ASP A 176 5.84 -9.98 19.41
C ASP A 176 7.23 -9.57 18.85
N PRO A 177 7.64 -8.28 18.96
CA PRO A 177 8.96 -7.84 18.51
C PRO A 177 10.11 -8.71 19.02
N LYS A 178 9.99 -9.25 20.24
CA LYS A 178 10.94 -10.18 20.84
C LYS A 178 11.19 -11.40 19.94
N GLU A 179 10.14 -11.93 19.30
CA GLU A 179 10.27 -13.09 18.42
C GLU A 179 11.05 -12.77 17.15
N ILE A 180 10.93 -11.54 16.67
CA ILE A 180 11.62 -11.08 15.47
C ILE A 180 13.10 -10.82 15.78
N PHE A 181 13.38 -10.13 16.88
CA PHE A 181 14.74 -9.93 17.38
C PHE A 181 15.46 -11.26 17.65
N ALA A 182 14.76 -12.26 18.18
CA ALA A 182 15.31 -13.59 18.42
C ALA A 182 15.82 -14.28 17.15
N GLY A 183 15.31 -13.89 15.98
CA GLY A 183 15.84 -14.39 14.71
C GLY A 183 17.24 -13.87 14.42
N PHE A 184 17.58 -12.67 14.90
CA PHE A 184 18.90 -12.04 14.75
C PHE A 184 19.90 -12.46 15.82
N GLU A 185 19.40 -12.85 16.99
CA GLU A 185 20.19 -13.56 17.99
C GLU A 185 20.53 -14.97 17.43
N ASP A 186 21.78 -15.44 17.55
CA ASP A 186 22.20 -16.79 17.12
C ASP A 186 21.65 -17.87 18.08
N VAL A 187 20.33 -17.95 18.18
CA VAL A 187 19.59 -18.87 19.07
C VAL A 187 19.70 -20.29 18.52
N ASP A 188 20.76 -20.98 18.97
CA ASP A 188 21.09 -22.40 18.73
C ASP A 188 21.32 -22.81 17.25
N PRO A 189 22.57 -23.10 16.85
CA PRO A 189 22.90 -23.66 15.53
C PRO A 189 22.19 -24.99 15.20
N ARG A 190 21.73 -25.74 16.22
CA ARG A 190 21.00 -27.01 16.04
C ARG A 190 19.49 -26.81 15.85
N SER A 191 18.96 -25.63 16.12
CA SER A 191 17.57 -25.27 15.76
C SER A 191 17.34 -25.21 14.25
N VAL A 192 18.43 -25.25 13.48
CA VAL A 192 18.49 -25.33 12.01
C VAL A 192 18.46 -26.78 11.50
N LEU A 193 18.05 -27.76 12.32
CA LEU A 193 17.73 -29.11 11.86
C LEU A 193 16.41 -29.10 11.07
N GLY A 194 16.52 -28.59 9.83
CA GLY A 194 15.52 -28.37 8.80
C GLY A 194 16.12 -27.40 7.77
N SER A 195 15.71 -27.45 6.49
CA SER A 195 16.15 -26.50 5.46
C SER A 195 15.56 -25.10 5.70
N GLY A 196 15.97 -24.44 6.78
CA GLY A 196 15.48 -23.13 7.17
C GLY A 196 15.71 -22.10 6.07
N ASP A 197 14.82 -21.12 6.00
CA ASP A 197 14.91 -20.03 5.03
C ASP A 197 15.38 -18.73 5.70
N VAL A 198 15.76 -17.73 4.90
CA VAL A 198 16.19 -16.42 5.41
C VAL A 198 15.01 -15.66 6.05
N LYS A 199 15.33 -14.78 7.00
CA LYS A 199 14.37 -14.13 7.92
C LYS A 199 13.22 -13.41 7.18
N TYR A 200 13.55 -12.78 6.06
CA TYR A 200 12.62 -12.02 5.22
C TYR A 200 11.87 -12.87 4.17
N HIS A 201 11.93 -14.20 4.26
CA HIS A 201 11.06 -15.13 3.50
C HIS A 201 10.00 -15.81 4.37
N LEU A 202 10.16 -15.74 5.70
CA LEU A 202 9.28 -16.45 6.62
C LEU A 202 7.86 -15.88 6.56
N GLY A 203 6.89 -16.74 6.30
CA GLY A 203 5.49 -16.46 6.52
C GLY A 203 5.16 -16.44 8.01
N ALA A 204 4.02 -15.84 8.34
CA ALA A 204 3.54 -15.73 9.72
C ALA A 204 2.03 -15.69 9.78
N THR A 205 1.50 -16.02 10.95
CA THR A 205 0.09 -15.85 11.30
C THR A 205 -0.06 -15.05 12.59
N GLY A 206 -1.18 -14.34 12.70
CA GLY A 206 -1.57 -13.60 13.90
C GLY A 206 -2.99 -13.05 13.82
N GLU A 207 -3.41 -12.32 14.84
CA GLU A 207 -4.73 -11.67 14.93
C GLU A 207 -4.56 -10.15 14.99
N TYR A 208 -5.20 -9.45 14.07
CA TYR A 208 -5.32 -8.00 14.07
C TYR A 208 -6.68 -7.59 14.64
N VAL A 209 -6.68 -6.68 15.61
CA VAL A 209 -7.92 -6.08 16.13
C VAL A 209 -8.00 -4.65 15.62
N THR A 210 -9.01 -4.40 14.79
CA THR A 210 -9.31 -3.07 14.22
C THR A 210 -9.84 -2.11 15.29
N ARG A 211 -9.87 -0.81 15.00
CA ARG A 211 -10.40 0.22 15.91
C ARG A 211 -11.90 0.04 16.14
N SER A 212 -12.63 -0.45 15.14
CA SER A 212 -14.05 -0.85 15.30
C SER A 212 -14.25 -2.16 16.06
N GLY A 213 -13.18 -2.87 16.44
CA GLY A 213 -13.23 -4.11 17.21
C GLY A 213 -13.38 -5.39 16.37
N ALA A 214 -13.43 -5.29 15.04
CA ALA A 214 -13.38 -6.45 14.17
C ALA A 214 -12.02 -7.16 14.30
N LYS A 215 -12.07 -8.49 14.41
CA LYS A 215 -10.89 -9.36 14.49
C LYS A 215 -10.61 -9.98 13.13
N ILE A 216 -9.42 -9.73 12.60
CA ILE A 216 -8.99 -10.21 11.29
C ILE A 216 -7.75 -11.06 11.50
N HIS A 217 -7.82 -12.33 11.10
CA HIS A 217 -6.66 -13.19 11.06
C HIS A 217 -5.71 -12.73 9.96
N ILE A 218 -4.42 -12.69 10.23
CA ILE A 218 -3.40 -12.33 9.25
C ILE A 218 -2.68 -13.60 8.82
N HIS A 219 -2.56 -13.81 7.52
CA HIS A 219 -1.78 -14.91 6.96
C HIS A 219 -0.80 -14.36 5.93
N LEU A 220 0.42 -14.11 6.39
CA LEU A 220 1.53 -13.73 5.55
C LEU A 220 2.14 -14.98 4.91
N VAL A 221 2.09 -15.08 3.59
CA VAL A 221 2.56 -16.23 2.83
C VAL A 221 4.10 -16.23 2.78
N SER A 222 4.72 -17.39 3.00
CA SER A 222 6.16 -17.56 2.78
C SER A 222 6.50 -17.47 1.29
N ASN A 223 7.62 -16.84 0.95
CA ASN A 223 8.03 -16.63 -0.44
C ASN A 223 9.53 -16.90 -0.63
N PRO A 224 9.96 -17.34 -1.83
CA PRO A 224 11.38 -17.34 -2.18
C PRO A 224 11.88 -15.91 -2.49
N SER A 225 13.18 -15.76 -2.74
CA SER A 225 13.75 -14.48 -3.22
C SER A 225 13.31 -14.08 -4.63
N HIS A 226 12.77 -15.02 -5.42
CA HIS A 226 12.26 -14.76 -6.76
C HIS A 226 11.03 -13.88 -6.64
N LEU A 227 11.19 -12.59 -6.93
CA LEU A 227 10.16 -11.57 -6.74
C LEU A 227 8.90 -11.92 -7.55
N GLU A 228 7.74 -11.55 -7.01
CA GLU A 228 6.39 -11.81 -7.58
C GLU A 228 6.01 -13.30 -7.71
N ALA A 229 6.92 -14.25 -7.46
CA ALA A 229 6.63 -15.69 -7.49
C ALA A 229 5.58 -16.12 -6.45
N VAL A 230 5.39 -15.31 -5.39
CA VAL A 230 4.40 -15.57 -4.33
C VAL A 230 2.99 -15.10 -4.72
N ASP A 231 2.85 -14.28 -5.75
CA ASP A 231 1.57 -13.67 -6.14
C ASP A 231 0.52 -14.74 -6.47
N PRO A 232 0.75 -15.66 -7.45
CA PRO A 232 -0.24 -16.69 -7.76
C PRO A 232 -0.42 -17.71 -6.63
N VAL A 233 0.58 -17.86 -5.75
CA VAL A 233 0.48 -18.73 -4.56
C VAL A 233 -0.48 -18.13 -3.53
N THR A 234 -0.42 -16.81 -3.34
CA THR A 234 -1.31 -16.06 -2.46
C THR A 234 -2.74 -16.09 -2.98
N GLU A 235 -2.92 -15.88 -4.29
CA GLU A 235 -4.21 -16.02 -4.97
C GLU A 235 -4.80 -17.43 -4.78
N GLY A 236 -4.03 -18.48 -5.05
CA GLY A 236 -4.48 -19.87 -4.88
C GLY A 236 -4.83 -20.21 -3.42
N ARG A 237 -4.06 -19.70 -2.44
CA ARG A 237 -4.37 -19.85 -1.01
C ARG A 237 -5.67 -19.16 -0.63
N THR A 238 -5.85 -17.94 -1.12
CA THR A 238 -7.07 -17.16 -0.92
C THR A 238 -8.26 -17.91 -1.51
N ARG A 239 -8.17 -18.33 -2.77
CA ARG A 239 -9.22 -19.07 -3.45
C ARG A 239 -9.63 -20.33 -2.69
N ALA A 240 -8.66 -21.13 -2.23
CA ALA A 240 -8.94 -22.35 -1.46
C ALA A 240 -9.67 -22.07 -0.14
N LYS A 241 -9.37 -20.93 0.52
CA LYS A 241 -10.07 -20.51 1.74
C LYS A 241 -11.49 -20.04 1.44
N GLN A 242 -11.66 -19.28 0.36
CA GLN A 242 -12.98 -18.84 -0.11
C GLN A 242 -13.87 -20.03 -0.46
N ASP A 243 -13.35 -21.01 -1.21
CA ASP A 243 -14.07 -22.23 -1.58
C ASP A 243 -14.52 -23.01 -0.34
N ARG A 244 -13.66 -23.11 0.70
CA ARG A 244 -14.02 -23.77 1.97
C ARG A 244 -15.11 -23.01 2.73
N ALA A 245 -15.13 -21.68 2.65
CA ALA A 245 -16.13 -20.84 3.32
C ALA A 245 -17.45 -20.71 2.56
N GLY A 246 -17.51 -21.12 1.29
CA GLY A 246 -18.71 -21.12 0.48
C GLY A 246 -19.09 -19.73 -0.05
N ALA A 247 -20.40 -19.42 -0.06
CA ALA A 247 -20.95 -18.26 -0.75
C ALA A 247 -20.34 -16.92 -0.32
N ASP A 248 -20.02 -16.76 0.97
CA ASP A 248 -19.44 -15.52 1.52
C ASP A 248 -17.90 -15.48 1.45
N GLY A 249 -17.27 -16.47 0.81
CA GLY A 249 -15.81 -16.60 0.81
C GLY A 249 -15.12 -15.32 0.35
N LYS A 250 -15.59 -14.74 -0.76
CA LYS A 250 -14.98 -13.55 -1.37
C LYS A 250 -15.02 -12.30 -0.48
N SER A 251 -16.07 -12.13 0.33
CA SER A 251 -16.16 -11.04 1.30
C SER A 251 -15.38 -11.31 2.59
N LYS A 252 -15.17 -12.58 2.95
CA LYS A 252 -14.50 -12.97 4.20
C LYS A 252 -12.97 -13.01 4.08
N TYR A 253 -12.43 -13.40 2.92
CA TYR A 253 -11.00 -13.51 2.70
C TYR A 253 -10.52 -12.44 1.73
N LEU A 254 -9.74 -11.50 2.25
CA LEU A 254 -9.15 -10.38 1.50
C LEU A 254 -7.74 -10.75 1.04
N PRO A 255 -7.48 -10.86 -0.26
CA PRO A 255 -6.13 -10.94 -0.80
C PRO A 255 -5.49 -9.54 -0.88
N LEU A 256 -4.24 -9.45 -0.43
CA LEU A 256 -3.40 -8.26 -0.56
C LEU A 256 -2.02 -8.67 -1.06
N LEU A 257 -1.60 -8.10 -2.20
CA LEU A 257 -0.28 -8.32 -2.78
C LEU A 257 0.55 -7.05 -2.68
N VAL A 258 1.79 -7.19 -2.22
CA VAL A 258 2.71 -6.07 -1.98
C VAL A 258 3.96 -6.25 -2.80
N HIS A 259 4.19 -5.29 -3.69
CA HIS A 259 5.19 -5.37 -4.75
C HIS A 259 6.29 -4.34 -4.57
N GLY A 260 7.43 -4.56 -5.21
CA GLY A 260 8.40 -3.50 -5.50
C GLY A 260 8.15 -2.93 -6.90
N ASP A 261 8.39 -1.64 -7.10
CA ASP A 261 8.18 -0.94 -8.38
C ASP A 261 8.85 -1.62 -9.58
N ALA A 262 10.13 -1.94 -9.45
CA ALA A 262 10.89 -2.61 -10.51
C ALA A 262 10.36 -4.01 -10.84
N ALA A 263 9.96 -4.77 -9.81
CA ALA A 263 9.52 -6.14 -9.97
C ALA A 263 8.09 -6.23 -10.50
N PHE A 264 7.20 -5.35 -10.04
CA PHE A 264 5.83 -5.22 -10.54
C PHE A 264 5.80 -4.97 -12.05
N ALA A 265 6.65 -4.07 -12.54
CA ALA A 265 6.72 -3.73 -13.95
C ALA A 265 7.49 -4.78 -14.78
N GLY A 266 8.48 -5.46 -14.20
CA GLY A 266 9.43 -6.29 -14.94
C GLY A 266 9.16 -7.81 -14.93
N GLN A 267 8.47 -8.35 -13.92
CA GLN A 267 8.22 -9.79 -13.83
C GLN A 267 6.96 -10.20 -14.59
N GLY A 268 7.11 -11.10 -15.56
CA GLY A 268 5.98 -11.58 -16.38
C GLY A 268 4.88 -12.28 -15.56
N ILE A 269 5.24 -12.90 -14.42
CA ILE A 269 4.30 -13.59 -13.54
C ILE A 269 3.26 -12.63 -12.92
N THR A 270 3.60 -11.35 -12.75
CA THR A 270 2.67 -10.32 -12.29
C THR A 270 1.55 -10.12 -13.30
N ALA A 271 1.90 -9.98 -14.58
CA ALA A 271 0.93 -9.85 -15.66
C ALA A 271 0.07 -11.11 -15.86
N GLU A 272 0.65 -12.30 -15.64
CA GLU A 272 -0.09 -13.56 -15.63
C GLU A 272 -1.07 -13.65 -14.45
N THR A 273 -0.67 -13.19 -13.27
CA THR A 273 -1.50 -13.23 -12.07
C THR A 273 -2.66 -12.25 -12.15
N ILE A 274 -2.43 -11.02 -12.62
CA ILE A 274 -3.50 -10.03 -12.87
C ILE A 274 -4.53 -10.61 -13.87
N ASN A 275 -4.09 -11.40 -14.85
CA ASN A 275 -4.99 -12.08 -15.79
C ASN A 275 -6.00 -13.03 -15.12
N TYR A 276 -5.81 -13.42 -13.86
CA TYR A 276 -6.73 -14.28 -13.12
C TYR A 276 -7.98 -13.56 -12.57
N ALA A 277 -7.94 -12.23 -12.43
CA ALA A 277 -8.95 -11.43 -11.72
C ALA A 277 -10.40 -11.79 -12.10
N ASP A 278 -10.67 -11.96 -13.40
CA ASP A 278 -12.01 -12.25 -13.95
C ASP A 278 -12.22 -13.69 -14.40
N LEU A 279 -11.21 -14.56 -14.30
CA LEU A 279 -11.34 -15.96 -14.72
C LEU A 279 -12.05 -16.78 -13.64
N ARG A 280 -13.21 -17.37 -13.96
CA ARG A 280 -14.04 -18.15 -13.01
C ARG A 280 -13.26 -19.16 -12.14
N GLY A 281 -12.27 -19.83 -12.73
CA GLY A 281 -11.45 -20.83 -12.05
C GLY A 281 -10.47 -20.26 -11.03
N TYR A 282 -10.13 -18.97 -11.13
CA TYR A 282 -9.04 -18.35 -10.39
C TYR A 282 -9.48 -17.14 -9.56
N THR A 283 -10.48 -16.39 -10.02
CA THR A 283 -10.97 -15.16 -9.39
C THR A 283 -11.20 -15.33 -7.89
N VAL A 284 -10.70 -14.34 -7.14
CA VAL A 284 -10.85 -14.20 -5.69
C VAL A 284 -11.77 -13.03 -5.31
N GLY A 285 -12.48 -12.45 -6.30
CA GLY A 285 -13.32 -11.27 -6.09
C GLY A 285 -12.52 -9.97 -5.93
N GLY A 286 -11.42 -9.84 -6.67
CA GLY A 286 -10.56 -8.68 -6.66
C GLY A 286 -9.46 -8.73 -5.61
N THR A 287 -8.24 -8.40 -6.02
CA THR A 287 -7.05 -8.26 -5.19
C THR A 287 -6.63 -6.80 -5.06
N ILE A 288 -6.28 -6.40 -3.84
CA ILE A 288 -5.66 -5.10 -3.62
C ILE A 288 -4.18 -5.25 -3.83
N HIS A 289 -3.62 -4.50 -4.77
CA HIS A 289 -2.19 -4.45 -5.04
C HIS A 289 -1.62 -3.17 -4.46
N VAL A 290 -0.55 -3.29 -3.67
CA VAL A 290 0.20 -2.13 -3.16
C VAL A 290 1.61 -2.20 -3.69
N ILE A 291 2.02 -1.18 -4.44
CA ILE A 291 3.40 -1.05 -4.89
C ILE A 291 4.11 -0.15 -3.88
N VAL A 292 5.13 -0.69 -3.21
CA VAL A 292 6.03 0.09 -2.36
C VAL A 292 7.09 0.71 -3.26
N ASN A 293 6.71 1.81 -3.92
CA ASN A 293 7.45 2.44 -4.99
C ASN A 293 8.45 3.45 -4.44
N ASN A 294 9.69 3.00 -4.28
CA ASN A 294 10.80 3.85 -3.85
C ASN A 294 11.58 4.45 -5.03
N LEU A 295 11.00 4.39 -6.25
CA LEU A 295 11.54 4.93 -7.50
C LEU A 295 12.91 4.35 -7.86
N MET A 296 13.17 3.08 -7.52
CA MET A 296 14.47 2.44 -7.67
C MET A 296 14.44 0.91 -7.55
N GLY A 297 14.99 0.23 -8.55
CA GLY A 297 15.24 -1.23 -8.50
C GLY A 297 16.71 -1.54 -8.26
N PHE A 298 17.09 -1.93 -7.04
CA PHE A 298 18.50 -2.12 -6.66
C PHE A 298 19.32 -0.82 -6.87
N THR A 299 20.01 -0.70 -8.01
CA THR A 299 20.77 0.47 -8.49
C THR A 299 20.23 1.05 -9.80
N THR A 300 19.14 0.50 -10.33
CA THR A 300 18.53 0.93 -11.59
C THR A 300 17.52 2.05 -11.32
N VAL A 301 17.63 3.13 -12.09
CA VAL A 301 16.77 4.33 -11.99
C VAL A 301 15.48 4.16 -12.77
N VAL A 302 14.42 4.91 -12.41
CA VAL A 302 13.07 4.83 -13.01
C VAL A 302 13.09 4.79 -14.54
N GLY A 303 13.88 5.64 -15.21
CA GLY A 303 13.97 5.68 -16.68
C GLY A 303 14.45 4.39 -17.34
N ASP A 304 15.10 3.51 -16.58
CA ASP A 304 15.60 2.21 -17.02
C ASP A 304 14.80 1.03 -16.41
N LEU A 305 13.78 1.29 -15.58
CA LEU A 305 12.97 0.24 -14.93
C LEU A 305 11.85 -0.29 -15.84
N HIS A 306 11.22 0.59 -16.62
CA HIS A 306 10.05 0.26 -17.43
C HIS A 306 9.86 1.23 -18.59
N SER A 307 9.12 0.80 -19.62
CA SER A 307 8.86 1.61 -20.84
C SER A 307 7.61 2.48 -20.75
N SER A 308 6.98 2.57 -19.58
CA SER A 308 5.85 3.42 -19.25
C SER A 308 6.26 4.57 -18.32
N ARG A 309 5.37 5.53 -18.04
CA ARG A 309 5.63 6.60 -17.06
C ARG A 309 5.68 6.06 -15.62
N PHE A 310 4.74 5.18 -15.28
CA PHE A 310 4.64 4.57 -13.95
C PHE A 310 4.81 3.05 -14.04
N SER A 311 5.40 2.46 -13.00
CA SER A 311 5.52 1.01 -12.82
C SER A 311 4.14 0.33 -12.78
N ALA A 312 3.17 1.00 -12.17
CA ALA A 312 1.79 0.52 -12.02
C ALA A 312 1.05 0.29 -13.36
N GLN A 313 1.50 0.91 -14.46
CA GLN A 313 0.77 0.89 -15.73
C GLN A 313 0.68 -0.49 -16.41
N ILE A 314 1.42 -1.49 -15.94
CA ILE A 314 1.19 -2.89 -16.32
C ILE A 314 -0.24 -3.36 -15.99
N ALA A 315 -0.88 -2.77 -14.96
CA ALA A 315 -2.27 -3.06 -14.57
C ALA A 315 -3.31 -2.52 -15.56
N ARG A 316 -2.95 -1.55 -16.43
CA ARG A 316 -3.85 -1.03 -17.49
C ARG A 316 -4.24 -2.06 -18.54
N ARG A 317 -3.65 -3.25 -18.52
CA ARG A 317 -4.08 -4.38 -19.36
C ARG A 317 -5.52 -4.81 -19.06
N GLN A 318 -6.06 -4.42 -17.91
CA GLN A 318 -7.46 -4.58 -17.52
C GLN A 318 -8.07 -3.25 -17.07
N GLY A 319 -9.39 -3.25 -16.84
CA GLY A 319 -10.12 -2.11 -16.28
C GLY A 319 -9.86 -1.87 -14.79
N ILE A 320 -8.60 -1.95 -14.36
CA ILE A 320 -8.15 -1.79 -12.97
C ILE A 320 -7.84 -0.32 -12.72
N PRO A 321 -8.43 0.32 -11.70
CA PRO A 321 -8.05 1.67 -11.30
C PRO A 321 -6.70 1.67 -10.59
N ILE A 322 -5.93 2.73 -10.81
CA ILE A 322 -4.62 2.94 -10.20
C ILE A 322 -4.66 4.26 -9.45
N PHE A 323 -4.32 4.23 -8.16
CA PHE A 323 -4.18 5.41 -7.32
C PHE A 323 -2.71 5.59 -6.96
N HIS A 324 -2.07 6.60 -7.52
CA HIS A 324 -0.74 7.03 -7.15
C HIS A 324 -0.86 7.98 -5.96
N VAL A 325 -0.08 7.76 -4.91
CA VAL A 325 -0.13 8.60 -3.71
C VAL A 325 1.27 8.86 -3.18
N ASN A 326 1.55 10.12 -2.90
CA ASN A 326 2.76 10.56 -2.22
C ASN A 326 2.79 9.96 -0.81
N SER A 327 3.85 9.22 -0.49
CA SER A 327 3.99 8.51 0.77
C SER A 327 4.10 9.42 1.99
N GLU A 328 4.39 10.71 1.81
CA GLU A 328 4.50 11.69 2.90
C GLU A 328 3.19 12.41 3.21
N ASP A 329 2.21 12.41 2.30
CA ASP A 329 0.83 12.81 2.64
C ASP A 329 0.08 11.62 3.25
N VAL A 330 0.35 11.39 4.53
CA VAL A 330 -0.15 10.20 5.23
C VAL A 330 -1.68 10.20 5.34
N ASP A 331 -2.30 11.37 5.42
CA ASP A 331 -3.76 11.47 5.42
C ASP A 331 -4.34 11.07 4.05
N ALA A 332 -3.70 11.48 2.94
CA ALA A 332 -4.07 11.00 1.60
C ALA A 332 -3.88 9.50 1.44
N VAL A 333 -2.78 8.95 1.96
CA VAL A 333 -2.51 7.50 1.97
C VAL A 333 -3.66 6.73 2.64
N VAL A 334 -4.12 7.19 3.82
CA VAL A 334 -5.25 6.60 4.54
C VAL A 334 -6.55 6.72 3.73
N ARG A 335 -6.82 7.87 3.10
CA ARG A 335 -8.01 8.05 2.25
C ARG A 335 -8.02 7.13 1.04
N VAL A 336 -6.89 7.01 0.35
CA VAL A 336 -6.73 6.11 -0.80
C VAL A 336 -6.92 4.65 -0.39
N ALA A 337 -6.42 4.25 0.79
CA ALA A 337 -6.64 2.91 1.33
C ALA A 337 -8.14 2.57 1.47
N ARG A 338 -8.95 3.52 1.99
CA ARG A 338 -10.42 3.37 2.08
C ARG A 338 -11.05 3.19 0.71
N ILE A 339 -10.69 4.06 -0.24
CA ILE A 339 -11.21 4.01 -1.62
C ILE A 339 -10.89 2.67 -2.27
N ALA A 340 -9.66 2.18 -2.14
CA ALA A 340 -9.23 0.91 -2.72
C ALA A 340 -10.04 -0.29 -2.17
N VAL A 341 -10.19 -0.38 -0.85
CA VAL A 341 -11.00 -1.45 -0.23
C VAL A 341 -12.45 -1.35 -0.66
N ASP A 342 -13.05 -0.15 -0.58
CA ASP A 342 -14.43 0.05 -0.98
C ASP A 342 -14.66 -0.32 -2.45
N TYR A 343 -13.73 0.02 -3.34
CA TYR A 343 -13.79 -0.36 -4.76
C TYR A 343 -13.77 -1.88 -4.93
N ARG A 344 -12.82 -2.56 -4.28
CA ARG A 344 -12.70 -4.02 -4.32
C ARG A 344 -13.97 -4.70 -3.84
N TYR A 345 -14.53 -4.27 -2.70
CA TYR A 345 -15.76 -4.86 -2.16
C TYR A 345 -17.02 -4.51 -2.98
N ARG A 346 -17.04 -3.34 -3.64
CA ARG A 346 -18.17 -2.92 -4.48
C ARG A 346 -18.21 -3.67 -5.80
N PHE A 347 -17.06 -3.81 -6.47
CA PHE A 347 -16.99 -4.29 -7.85
C PHE A 347 -16.37 -5.68 -8.00
N GLY A 348 -15.78 -6.25 -6.95
CA GLY A 348 -15.15 -7.57 -7.00
C GLY A 348 -13.98 -7.63 -7.97
N SER A 349 -13.25 -6.51 -8.11
CA SER A 349 -12.21 -6.27 -9.11
C SER A 349 -10.92 -5.83 -8.44
N ASP A 350 -9.80 -6.10 -9.09
CA ASP A 350 -8.49 -5.65 -8.63
C ASP A 350 -8.42 -4.11 -8.59
N VAL A 351 -7.55 -3.60 -7.73
CA VAL A 351 -7.21 -2.17 -7.58
C VAL A 351 -5.74 -2.04 -7.24
N VAL A 352 -5.06 -1.05 -7.82
CA VAL A 352 -3.65 -0.76 -7.52
C VAL A 352 -3.54 0.53 -6.72
N VAL A 353 -2.77 0.48 -5.63
CA VAL A 353 -2.26 1.64 -4.91
C VAL A 353 -0.75 1.70 -5.13
N ASP A 354 -0.30 2.73 -5.84
CA ASP A 354 1.11 3.03 -6.08
C ASP A 354 1.58 4.04 -5.03
N LEU A 355 2.15 3.52 -3.92
CA LEU A 355 2.65 4.33 -2.82
C LEU A 355 4.07 4.80 -3.18
N ILE A 356 4.22 6.08 -3.51
CA ILE A 356 5.45 6.66 -4.05
C ILE A 356 6.23 7.39 -2.96
N GLY A 357 7.46 6.98 -2.73
CA GLY A 357 8.36 7.58 -1.75
C GLY A 357 9.81 7.28 -2.08
N TYR A 358 10.60 6.93 -1.06
CA TYR A 358 12.03 6.67 -1.23
C TYR A 358 12.53 5.55 -0.32
N ARG A 359 13.77 5.12 -0.54
CA ARG A 359 14.44 4.12 0.27
C ARG A 359 15.58 4.76 1.05
N ARG A 360 15.50 4.79 2.39
CA ARG A 360 16.48 5.44 3.27
C ARG A 360 17.91 4.92 3.10
N HIS A 361 18.06 3.60 3.02
CA HIS A 361 19.34 2.90 2.95
C HIS A 361 19.59 2.38 1.53
N GLY A 362 20.75 1.75 1.31
CA GLY A 362 21.02 0.96 0.10
C GLY A 362 19.98 -0.14 -0.15
N HIS A 363 20.16 -0.94 -1.20
CA HIS A 363 19.21 -2.02 -1.49
C HIS A 363 19.02 -2.92 -0.27
N SER A 364 20.14 -3.27 0.35
CA SER A 364 20.24 -3.66 1.75
C SER A 364 21.08 -2.66 2.54
N GLU A 365 21.07 -2.79 3.87
CA GLU A 365 21.74 -1.88 4.81
C GLU A 365 23.28 -1.95 4.74
N VAL A 366 23.84 -2.88 3.96
CA VAL A 366 25.29 -3.05 3.76
C VAL A 366 25.76 -2.56 2.39
N ASP A 367 24.85 -2.18 1.50
CA ASP A 367 25.19 -1.67 0.18
C ASP A 367 25.38 -0.15 0.26
N ASP A 368 26.40 0.39 -0.43
CA ASP A 368 26.58 1.84 -0.59
C ASP A 368 25.85 2.34 -1.85
N PRO A 369 24.72 3.03 -1.70
CA PRO A 369 23.95 3.50 -2.84
C PRO A 369 24.53 4.77 -3.49
N THR A 370 25.45 5.47 -2.83
CA THR A 370 26.01 6.73 -3.34
C THR A 370 26.87 6.52 -4.57
N ILE A 371 27.33 5.29 -4.81
CA ILE A 371 28.09 4.90 -6.00
C ILE A 371 27.28 5.09 -7.28
N THR A 372 25.96 4.89 -7.23
CA THR A 372 25.10 4.92 -8.43
C THR A 372 23.99 5.97 -8.33
N GLN A 373 23.58 6.40 -7.13
CA GLN A 373 22.56 7.45 -6.92
C GLN A 373 23.02 8.56 -5.96
N PRO A 374 24.17 9.23 -6.20
CA PRO A 374 24.74 10.18 -5.24
C PRO A 374 23.84 11.38 -4.94
N LEU A 375 23.16 11.94 -5.94
CA LEU A 375 22.30 13.12 -5.75
C LEU A 375 21.05 12.80 -4.92
N ARG A 376 20.41 11.66 -5.20
CA ARG A 376 19.22 11.20 -4.45
C ARG A 376 19.56 10.90 -3.00
N TYR A 377 20.65 10.17 -2.74
CA TYR A 377 21.03 9.85 -1.37
C TYR A 377 21.59 11.03 -0.58
N ARG A 378 22.08 12.08 -1.27
CA ARG A 378 22.36 13.36 -0.62
C ARG A 378 21.07 14.02 -0.12
N ALA A 379 20.01 14.06 -0.93
CA ALA A 379 18.71 14.58 -0.49
C ALA A 379 18.13 13.76 0.66
N ILE A 380 18.14 12.43 0.53
CA ILE A 380 17.67 11.51 1.58
C ILE A 380 18.42 11.72 2.89
N LYS A 381 19.75 11.90 2.86
CA LYS A 381 20.55 12.03 4.10
C LYS A 381 20.06 13.15 5.02
N ASP A 382 19.61 14.25 4.43
CA ASP A 382 19.16 15.44 5.16
C ASP A 382 17.62 15.45 5.37
N HIS A 383 16.91 14.43 4.86
CA HIS A 383 15.45 14.34 4.94
C HIS A 383 15.00 13.68 6.26
N PRO A 384 14.11 14.29 7.07
CA PRO A 384 13.70 13.73 8.36
C PRO A 384 12.95 12.38 8.22
N PRO A 385 12.86 11.58 9.30
CA PRO A 385 11.93 10.47 9.37
C PRO A 385 10.47 10.92 9.18
N LEU A 386 9.66 10.07 8.55
CA LEU A 386 8.27 10.44 8.21
C LEU A 386 7.41 10.79 9.43
N TRP A 387 7.62 10.12 10.58
CA TRP A 387 6.86 10.46 11.79
C TRP A 387 7.18 11.86 12.32
N GLU A 388 8.39 12.39 12.08
CA GLU A 388 8.77 13.75 12.47
C GLU A 388 8.04 14.77 11.59
N ILE A 389 8.06 14.55 10.27
CA ILE A 389 7.35 15.37 9.27
C ILE A 389 5.85 15.39 9.62
N TYR A 390 5.25 14.21 9.77
CA TYR A 390 3.83 14.11 10.06
C TYR A 390 3.44 14.71 11.42
N ALA A 391 4.29 14.59 12.44
CA ALA A 391 4.06 15.21 13.74
C ALA A 391 4.06 16.74 13.65
N GLU A 392 4.93 17.33 12.82
CA GLU A 392 4.96 18.76 12.55
C GLU A 392 3.69 19.20 11.80
N ASP A 393 3.32 18.48 10.73
CA ASP A 393 2.15 18.79 9.89
C ASP A 393 0.84 18.85 10.70
N ILE A 394 0.65 17.93 11.64
CA ILE A 394 -0.57 17.86 12.46
C ILE A 394 -0.47 18.70 13.75
N GLY A 395 0.66 19.36 14.00
CA GLY A 395 0.90 20.12 15.23
C GLY A 395 0.85 19.26 16.49
N ALA A 396 1.38 18.04 16.43
CA ALA A 396 1.32 17.06 17.51
C ALA A 396 2.04 17.54 18.78
N LYS A 397 1.52 17.13 19.93
CA LYS A 397 2.10 17.39 21.26
C LYS A 397 2.57 16.09 21.90
N ASP A 398 3.47 16.22 22.87
CA ASP A 398 4.01 15.10 23.68
C ASP A 398 4.67 13.99 22.83
N VAL A 399 5.18 14.35 21.65
CA VAL A 399 5.75 13.41 20.68
C VAL A 399 7.01 12.73 21.24
N GLN A 400 7.83 13.48 21.98
CA GLN A 400 9.08 12.98 22.55
C GLN A 400 8.83 11.94 23.66
N GLU A 401 7.79 12.15 24.47
CA GLU A 401 7.35 11.19 25.49
C GLU A 401 6.88 9.89 24.84
N ARG A 402 6.10 9.96 23.75
CA ARG A 402 5.66 8.78 22.98
C ARG A 402 6.86 8.02 22.40
N VAL A 403 7.78 8.74 21.74
CA VAL A 403 9.00 8.17 21.14
C VAL A 403 9.84 7.46 22.20
N LYS A 404 10.03 8.09 23.36
CA LYS A 404 10.78 7.50 24.47
C LYS A 404 10.13 6.21 24.97
N ALA A 405 8.81 6.23 25.22
CA ALA A 405 8.08 5.07 25.72
C ALA A 405 8.14 3.88 24.73
N ILE A 406 7.90 4.13 23.44
CA ILE A 406 7.95 3.09 22.40
C ILE A 406 9.37 2.55 22.23
N ARG A 407 10.40 3.42 22.31
CA ARG A 407 11.79 2.97 22.24
C ARG A 407 12.13 2.05 23.43
N GLU A 408 11.73 2.41 24.64
CA GLU A 408 11.94 1.60 25.84
C GLU A 408 11.23 0.24 25.76
N GLU A 409 10.01 0.20 25.19
CA GLU A 409 9.27 -1.03 24.90
C GLU A 409 10.08 -1.95 23.97
N LEU A 410 10.54 -1.40 22.83
CA LEU A 410 11.29 -2.15 21.81
C LEU A 410 12.66 -2.62 22.33
N GLU A 411 13.37 -1.80 23.10
CA GLU A 411 14.64 -2.20 23.71
C GLU A 411 14.46 -3.29 24.77
N THR A 412 13.34 -3.25 25.51
CA THR A 412 13.01 -4.31 26.48
C THR A 412 12.72 -5.63 25.76
N ALA A 413 11.95 -5.58 24.67
CA ALA A 413 11.70 -6.75 23.82
C ALA A 413 13.00 -7.31 23.21
N GLN A 414 13.90 -6.44 22.76
CA GLN A 414 15.21 -6.82 22.24
C GLN A 414 16.07 -7.52 23.30
N LYS A 415 16.17 -6.96 24.51
CA LYS A 415 16.90 -7.61 25.62
C LYS A 415 16.31 -8.98 25.98
N ALA A 416 14.97 -9.09 25.98
CA ALA A 416 14.30 -10.35 26.24
C ALA A 416 14.60 -11.39 25.16
N ALA A 417 14.80 -10.98 23.90
CA ALA A 417 15.10 -11.88 22.80
C ALA A 417 16.42 -12.64 23.00
N GLY A 418 17.45 -11.99 23.55
CA GLY A 418 18.74 -12.62 23.87
C GLY A 418 18.68 -13.70 24.94
N SER A 419 17.57 -13.82 25.67
CA SER A 419 17.35 -14.90 26.65
C SER A 419 16.60 -16.10 26.09
N LEU A 420 16.14 -16.03 24.84
CA LEU A 420 15.45 -17.16 24.21
C LEU A 420 16.43 -18.26 23.85
N THR A 421 16.04 -19.50 24.17
CA THR A 421 16.85 -20.70 23.89
C THR A 421 16.34 -21.49 22.67
N LYS A 422 15.20 -21.09 22.09
CA LYS A 422 14.59 -21.72 20.92
C LYS A 422 14.07 -20.66 19.97
N LYS A 423 14.26 -20.89 18.68
CA LYS A 423 13.70 -20.05 17.63
C LYS A 423 12.16 -20.09 17.66
N PRO A 424 11.47 -18.94 17.75
CA PRO A 424 10.01 -18.89 17.73
C PRO A 424 9.43 -19.41 16.41
N VAL A 425 8.29 -20.09 16.50
CA VAL A 425 7.50 -20.47 15.33
C VAL A 425 6.49 -19.37 15.06
N LEU A 426 6.62 -18.69 13.92
CA LEU A 426 5.80 -17.52 13.58
C LEU A 426 4.44 -17.86 12.98
N ARG A 427 4.14 -19.15 12.80
CA ARG A 427 2.94 -19.64 12.12
C ARG A 427 2.20 -20.65 12.96
N GLU A 428 0.88 -20.62 12.84
CA GLU A 428 -0.04 -21.60 13.36
C GLU A 428 -0.70 -22.32 12.18
N LEU A 429 -0.69 -23.65 12.22
CA LEU A 429 -1.42 -24.42 11.22
C LEU A 429 -2.91 -24.39 11.55
N PRO A 430 -3.78 -24.20 10.56
CA PRO A 430 -5.21 -24.20 10.83
C PRO A 430 -5.69 -25.61 11.18
N GLY A 431 -6.65 -25.71 12.12
CA GLY A 431 -7.08 -26.98 12.71
C GLY A 431 -7.66 -28.01 11.73
N TYR A 432 -8.04 -27.60 10.51
CA TYR A 432 -8.42 -28.55 9.47
C TYR A 432 -7.25 -29.44 8.99
N TRP A 433 -6.01 -29.17 9.42
CA TRP A 433 -4.86 -30.06 9.23
C TRP A 433 -4.59 -31.01 10.40
N ASP A 434 -5.32 -30.95 11.51
CA ASP A 434 -5.02 -31.74 12.72
C ASP A 434 -5.07 -33.27 12.49
N GLY A 435 -5.90 -33.69 11.52
CA GLY A 435 -6.01 -35.07 11.06
C GLY A 435 -4.85 -35.53 10.16
N TYR A 436 -4.02 -34.62 9.65
CA TYR A 436 -2.87 -34.96 8.82
C TYR A 436 -1.70 -35.42 9.68
N LYS A 437 -1.28 -36.67 9.50
CA LYS A 437 -0.17 -37.29 10.26
C LYS A 437 1.14 -37.42 9.47
N GLY A 438 1.28 -36.64 8.39
CA GLY A 438 2.42 -36.73 7.47
C GLY A 438 2.20 -37.75 6.35
N GLY A 439 3.10 -37.72 5.36
CA GLY A 439 3.18 -38.73 4.30
C GLY A 439 4.01 -39.94 4.73
N ARG A 440 4.25 -40.87 3.81
CA ARG A 440 5.11 -42.06 4.04
C ARG A 440 6.53 -41.72 4.50
N TYR A 441 6.96 -40.48 4.26
CA TYR A 441 8.23 -39.93 4.72
C TYR A 441 7.96 -39.02 5.93
N GLN A 442 8.43 -39.44 7.11
CA GLN A 442 8.54 -38.57 8.28
C GLN A 442 9.78 -37.67 8.06
N PRO A 443 9.62 -36.34 7.97
CA PRO A 443 10.74 -35.42 7.84
C PRO A 443 11.60 -35.36 9.09
#